data_AF-A0A542E664-F1
#
_entry.id   AF-A0A542E664-F1
#
_cell.length_a   1.000
_cell.length_b   1.000
_cell.length_c   1.000
_cell.angle_alpha   90.00
_cell.angle_beta   90.00
_cell.angle_gamma   90.00
#
_symmetry.space_group_name_H-M   'P 1'
#
loop_
_entity.id
_entity.type
_entity.pdbx_description
1 polymer ?
#
loop_
_entity_poly.entity_id
_entity_poly.type
_entity_poly.pdbx_seq_one_letter_code
_entity_poly.pdbx_strand_id
1 'polypeptide(L)'
;MTAALLAALLVVAGLAWLGAHRRFVRQRQHVAESARDVDVELRRRHDLVPALVRVVEAHAAHERALLTLLVAEQGALAGPVDRVGETNPALAADAAFAELRRRLHDTEERLAAARRVHADNVRAYDDRVRTFPTSLVARVGGFGAVG
;
A
#
# COMPACT_ATOMS: atom_id res chain seq x y z
N MET A 1 -52.19 24.13 -18.86
CA MET A 1 -51.59 23.95 -17.51
C MET A 1 -50.97 22.57 -17.34
N THR A 2 -51.68 21.47 -17.64
CA THR A 2 -51.15 20.09 -17.52
C THR A 2 -49.91 19.82 -18.37
N ALA A 3 -49.87 20.25 -19.63
CA ALA A 3 -48.71 20.10 -20.50
C ALA A 3 -47.45 20.82 -19.96
N ALA A 4 -47.61 22.02 -19.40
CA ALA A 4 -46.52 22.77 -18.79
C ALA A 4 -46.01 22.10 -17.50
N LEU A 5 -46.92 21.54 -16.69
CA LEU A 5 -46.55 20.77 -15.49
C LEU A 5 -45.78 19.49 -15.84
N LEU A 6 -46.20 18.78 -16.88
CA LEU A 6 -45.51 17.57 -17.37
C LEU A 6 -44.12 17.89 -17.92
N ALA A 7 -43.99 18.97 -18.69
CA ALA A 7 -42.69 19.42 -19.19
C ALA A 7 -41.75 19.80 -18.03
N ALA A 8 -42.23 20.54 -17.03
CA ALA A 8 -41.44 20.90 -15.86
C ALA A 8 -40.99 19.66 -15.07
N LEU A 9 -41.86 18.67 -14.89
CA LEU A 9 -41.53 17.42 -14.20
C LEU A 9 -40.42 16.64 -14.94
N LEU A 10 -40.50 16.55 -16.26
CA LEU A 10 -39.46 15.90 -17.09
C LEU A 10 -38.11 16.60 -16.97
N VAL A 11 -38.10 17.94 -16.97
CA VAL A 11 -36.87 18.72 -16.80
C VAL A 11 -36.25 18.46 -15.42
N VAL A 12 -37.05 18.44 -14.36
CA VAL A 12 -36.57 18.13 -13.00
C VAL A 12 -36.01 16.72 -12.91
N ALA A 13 -36.70 15.73 -13.48
CA ALA A 13 -36.22 14.35 -13.52
C ALA A 13 -34.89 14.21 -14.28
N GLY A 14 -34.75 14.91 -15.42
CA GLY A 14 -33.51 14.93 -16.20
C GLY A 14 -32.33 15.58 -15.46
N LEU A 15 -32.57 16.70 -14.77
CA LEU A 15 -31.53 17.34 -13.94
C LEU A 15 -31.13 16.47 -12.75
N ALA A 16 -32.10 15.83 -12.08
CA ALA A 16 -31.84 14.88 -11.00
C ALA A 16 -31.00 13.69 -11.49
N TRP A 17 -31.33 13.15 -12.67
CA TRP A 17 -30.57 12.09 -13.33
C TRP A 17 -29.12 12.48 -13.59
N LEU A 18 -28.89 13.65 -14.21
CA LEU A 18 -27.53 14.16 -14.48
C LEU A 18 -26.72 14.34 -13.19
N GLY A 19 -27.34 14.87 -12.14
CA GLY A 19 -26.71 15.02 -10.84
C GLY A 19 -26.32 13.67 -10.22
N ALA A 20 -27.21 12.68 -10.27
CA ALA A 20 -26.94 11.34 -9.77
C ALA A 20 -25.88 10.60 -10.60
N HIS A 21 -25.91 10.71 -11.93
CA HIS A 21 -24.92 10.12 -12.82
C HIS A 21 -23.51 10.67 -12.54
N ARG A 22 -23.36 11.99 -12.39
CA ARG A 22 -22.09 12.63 -12.00
C ARG A 22 -21.57 12.13 -10.65
N ARG A 23 -22.47 11.89 -9.69
CA ARG A 23 -22.09 11.32 -8.37
C ARG A 23 -21.54 9.90 -8.51
N PHE A 24 -22.15 9.05 -9.33
CA PHE A 24 -21.66 7.70 -9.59
C PHE A 24 -20.30 7.68 -10.27
N VAL A 25 -20.08 8.54 -11.27
CA VAL A 25 -18.76 8.69 -11.90
C VAL A 25 -17.69 9.05 -10.87
N ARG A 26 -17.99 10.01 -9.99
CA ARG A 26 -17.05 10.41 -8.92
C ARG A 26 -16.75 9.27 -7.94
N GLN A 27 -17.76 8.48 -7.55
CA GLN A 27 -17.54 7.34 -6.65
C GLN A 27 -16.70 6.25 -7.30
N ARG A 28 -16.93 5.96 -8.57
CA ARG A 28 -16.11 5.01 -9.32
C ARG A 28 -14.65 5.50 -9.41
N GLN A 29 -14.45 6.81 -9.53
CA GLN A 29 -13.12 7.41 -9.48
C GLN A 29 -12.46 7.24 -8.10
N HIS A 30 -13.19 7.41 -6.99
CA HIS A 30 -12.63 7.15 -5.64
C HIS A 30 -12.23 5.69 -5.42
N VAL A 31 -13.02 4.74 -5.94
CA VAL A 31 -12.65 3.32 -5.92
C VAL A 31 -11.37 3.09 -6.73
N ALA A 32 -11.27 3.66 -7.94
CA ALA A 32 -10.09 3.53 -8.79
C ALA A 32 -8.84 4.22 -8.20
N GLU A 33 -9.02 5.37 -7.54
CA GLU A 33 -7.96 6.10 -6.85
C GLU A 33 -7.41 5.29 -5.68
N SER A 34 -8.29 4.83 -4.78
CA SER A 34 -7.87 3.98 -3.65
C SER A 34 -7.24 2.65 -4.09
N ALA A 35 -7.61 2.10 -5.24
CA ALA A 35 -6.93 0.93 -5.81
C ALA A 35 -5.48 1.25 -6.20
N ARG A 36 -5.26 2.42 -6.83
CA ARG A 36 -3.91 2.89 -7.19
C ARG A 36 -3.04 3.14 -5.95
N ASP A 37 -3.62 3.65 -4.86
CA ASP A 37 -2.88 3.86 -3.61
C ASP A 37 -2.38 2.53 -3.03
N VAL A 38 -3.19 1.47 -3.10
CA VAL A 38 -2.76 0.11 -2.71
C VAL A 38 -1.62 -0.38 -3.60
N ASP A 39 -1.72 -0.18 -4.92
CA ASP A 39 -0.67 -0.60 -5.87
C ASP A 39 0.66 0.13 -5.62
N VAL A 40 0.61 1.43 -5.30
CA VAL A 40 1.81 2.21 -4.96
C VAL A 40 2.50 1.64 -3.73
N GLU A 41 1.75 1.31 -2.69
CA GLU A 41 2.33 0.79 -1.45
C GLU A 41 2.87 -0.64 -1.62
N LEU A 42 2.20 -1.48 -2.43
CA LEU A 42 2.72 -2.79 -2.81
C LEU A 42 4.04 -2.69 -3.58
N ARG A 43 4.17 -1.72 -4.50
CA ARG A 43 5.42 -1.47 -5.22
C ARG A 43 6.53 -1.00 -4.27
N ARG A 44 6.25 -0.06 -3.36
CA ARG A 44 7.23 0.38 -2.34
C ARG A 44 7.76 -0.79 -1.52
N ARG A 45 6.88 -1.71 -1.10
CA ARG A 45 7.30 -2.92 -0.38
C ARG A 45 8.19 -3.82 -1.24
N HIS A 46 7.83 -4.03 -2.51
CA HIS A 46 8.64 -4.81 -3.44
C HIS A 46 10.03 -4.19 -3.66
N ASP A 47 10.11 -2.87 -3.75
CA ASP A 47 11.37 -2.12 -3.91
C ASP A 47 12.29 -2.19 -2.68
N LEU A 48 11.75 -2.54 -1.50
CA LEU A 48 12.53 -2.74 -0.27
C LEU A 48 13.19 -4.13 -0.19
N VAL A 49 12.73 -5.12 -0.96
CA VAL A 49 13.29 -6.48 -0.95
C VAL A 49 14.78 -6.50 -1.31
N PRO A 50 15.26 -5.83 -2.38
CA PRO A 50 16.68 -5.77 -2.68
C PRO A 50 17.51 -5.09 -1.59
N ALA A 51 16.93 -4.11 -0.88
CA ALA A 51 17.63 -3.44 0.22
C ALA A 51 17.84 -4.37 1.42
N LEU A 52 16.87 -5.24 1.72
CA LEU A 52 17.02 -6.27 2.75
C LEU A 52 18.08 -7.30 2.38
N VAL A 53 18.08 -7.75 1.12
CA VAL A 53 19.06 -8.72 0.61
C VAL A 53 20.48 -8.18 0.77
N ARG A 54 20.74 -6.92 0.37
CA ARG A 54 22.07 -6.30 0.54
C ARG A 54 22.54 -6.25 1.99
N VAL A 55 21.65 -5.98 2.95
CA VAL A 55 22.03 -5.95 4.37
C VAL A 55 22.35 -7.34 4.89
N VAL A 56 21.57 -8.35 4.50
CA VAL A 56 21.85 -9.76 4.85
C VAL A 56 23.17 -10.23 4.23
N GLU A 57 23.44 -9.88 2.97
CA GLU A 57 24.69 -10.20 2.28
C GLU A 57 25.91 -9.54 2.96
N ALA A 58 25.77 -8.29 3.40
CA ALA A 58 26.81 -7.57 4.13
C ALA A 58 27.12 -8.20 5.51
N HIS A 59 26.08 -8.61 6.25
CA HIS A 59 26.22 -9.34 7.52
C HIS A 59 26.88 -10.72 7.33
N ALA A 60 26.45 -11.47 6.31
CA ALA A 60 27.05 -12.77 6.00
C ALA A 60 28.53 -12.66 5.59
N ALA A 61 28.91 -11.60 4.88
CA ALA A 61 30.31 -11.32 4.56
C ALA A 61 31.13 -10.98 5.83
N HIS A 62 30.53 -10.27 6.78
CA HIS A 62 31.16 -9.93 8.06
C HIS A 62 31.41 -11.17 8.93
N GLU A 63 30.40 -12.03 9.10
CA GLU A 63 30.57 -13.28 9.87
C GLU A 63 31.66 -14.16 9.25
N ARG A 64 31.72 -14.27 7.92
CA ARG A 64 32.80 -15.00 7.24
C ARG A 64 34.16 -14.39 7.51
N ALA A 65 34.28 -13.07 7.53
CA ALA A 65 35.53 -12.39 7.85
C ALA A 65 35.96 -12.66 9.29
N LEU A 66 35.04 -12.58 10.27
CA LEU A 66 35.33 -12.91 11.67
C LEU A 66 35.74 -14.38 11.84
N LEU A 67 35.02 -15.30 11.19
CA LEU A 67 35.35 -16.73 11.23
C LEU A 67 36.72 -17.01 10.60
N THR A 68 37.07 -16.35 9.50
CA THR A 68 38.40 -16.47 8.88
C THR A 68 39.51 -15.97 9.80
N LEU A 69 39.28 -14.85 10.49
CA LEU A 69 40.22 -14.31 11.48
C LEU A 69 40.38 -15.27 12.67
N LEU A 70 39.29 -15.81 13.20
CA LEU A 70 39.32 -16.79 14.30
C LEU A 70 40.06 -18.07 13.92
N VAL A 71 39.83 -18.59 12.71
CA VAL A 71 40.52 -19.79 12.20
C VAL A 71 42.00 -19.51 11.98
N ALA A 72 42.35 -18.33 11.46
CA ALA A 72 43.75 -17.92 11.32
C ALA A 72 44.46 -17.82 12.68
N GLU A 73 43.79 -17.28 13.70
CA GLU A 73 44.32 -17.14 15.05
C GLU A 73 44.37 -18.48 15.82
N GLN A 74 43.47 -19.42 15.53
CA GLN A 74 43.58 -20.78 16.05
C GLN A 74 44.66 -21.60 15.33
N GLY A 75 44.96 -21.29 14.07
CA GLY A 75 46.06 -21.88 13.30
C GLY A 75 47.43 -21.32 13.69
N ALA A 76 47.50 -20.08 14.16
CA ALA A 76 48.69 -19.41 14.65
C ALA A 76 48.65 -19.32 16.19
N LEU A 77 49.27 -20.27 16.89
CA LEU A 77 49.33 -20.35 18.34
C LEU A 77 49.54 -18.97 19.05
N ALA A 78 48.49 -18.49 19.73
CA ALA A 78 48.45 -17.50 20.83
C ALA A 78 49.07 -16.10 20.61
N GLY A 79 48.23 -15.10 20.29
CA GLY A 79 48.50 -13.66 20.44
C GLY A 79 47.26 -12.87 20.93
N PRO A 80 47.40 -11.68 21.56
CA PRO A 80 46.30 -10.99 22.25
C PRO A 80 45.21 -10.45 21.30
N VAL A 81 43.95 -10.72 21.66
CA VAL A 81 42.71 -10.50 20.89
C VAL A 81 42.27 -9.01 20.82
N ASP A 82 43.18 -8.06 20.99
CA ASP A 82 42.84 -6.65 21.23
C ASP A 82 42.63 -5.79 19.97
N ARG A 83 42.41 -6.39 18.79
CA ARG A 83 42.23 -5.63 17.53
C ARG A 83 40.80 -5.52 17.02
N VAL A 84 39.81 -6.06 17.74
CA VAL A 84 38.39 -6.02 17.31
C VAL A 84 37.66 -4.75 17.81
N GLY A 85 38.32 -3.88 18.59
CA GLY A 85 37.66 -2.82 19.35
C GLY A 85 37.48 -1.44 18.72
N GLU A 86 38.23 -1.06 17.68
CA GLU A 86 38.34 0.37 17.31
C GLU A 86 37.40 0.85 16.20
N THR A 87 36.66 -0.05 15.58
CA THR A 87 35.49 0.32 14.78
C THR A 87 34.55 -0.85 14.92
N ASN A 88 33.32 -0.63 15.40
CA ASN A 88 32.36 -1.71 15.63
C ASN A 88 31.32 -1.70 14.49
N PRO A 89 31.68 -2.14 13.26
CA PRO A 89 30.79 -2.13 12.11
C PRO A 89 29.59 -3.08 12.28
N ALA A 90 29.65 -4.03 13.21
CA ALA A 90 28.51 -4.87 13.58
C ALA A 90 27.36 -4.04 14.16
N LEU A 91 27.65 -3.10 15.07
CA LEU A 91 26.64 -2.14 15.56
C LEU A 91 26.03 -1.29 14.44
N ALA A 92 26.82 -0.93 13.42
CA ALA A 92 26.32 -0.19 12.27
C ALA A 92 25.41 -1.03 11.36
N ALA A 93 25.75 -2.31 11.15
CA ALA A 93 24.94 -3.24 10.37
C ALA A 93 23.63 -3.63 11.09
N ASP A 94 23.68 -3.81 12.42
CA ASP A 94 22.49 -4.03 13.26
C ASP A 94 21.56 -2.81 13.27
N ALA A 95 22.13 -1.61 13.38
CA ALA A 95 21.38 -0.37 13.26
C ALA A 95 20.71 -0.23 11.87
N ALA A 96 21.41 -0.60 10.79
CA ALA A 96 20.87 -0.59 9.43
C ALA A 96 19.73 -1.61 9.24
N PHE A 97 19.87 -2.82 9.79
CA PHE A 97 18.82 -3.83 9.76
C PHE A 97 17.59 -3.42 10.59
N ALA A 98 17.80 -2.88 11.79
CA ALA A 98 16.73 -2.39 12.65
C ALA A 98 15.92 -1.25 11.97
N GLU A 99 16.60 -0.38 11.23
CA GLU A 99 15.98 0.68 10.43
C GLU A 99 15.18 0.11 9.24
N LEU A 100 15.73 -0.85 8.50
CA LEU A 100 15.01 -1.49 7.40
C LEU A 100 13.75 -2.23 7.87
N ARG A 101 13.84 -2.93 9.00
CA ARG A 101 12.69 -3.58 9.62
C ARG A 101 11.61 -2.57 10.04
N ARG A 102 11.99 -1.42 10.60
CA ARG A 102 11.06 -0.31 10.88
C ARG A 102 10.38 0.19 9.61
N ARG A 103 11.15 0.44 8.54
CA ARG A 103 10.58 0.89 7.25
C ARG A 103 9.61 -0.12 6.64
N LEU A 104 9.92 -1.42 6.73
CA LEU A 104 9.00 -2.48 6.31
C LEU A 104 7.72 -2.46 7.13
N HIS A 105 7.83 -2.35 8.44
CA HIS A 105 6.66 -2.30 9.32
C HIS A 105 5.77 -1.09 8.99
N ASP A 106 6.36 0.08 8.82
CA ASP A 106 5.65 1.30 8.42
C ASP A 106 4.94 1.16 7.06
N THR A 107 5.58 0.49 6.09
CA THR A 107 4.95 0.21 4.77
C THR A 107 3.83 -0.81 4.89
N GLU A 108 3.95 -1.81 5.77
CA GLU A 108 2.86 -2.77 6.05
C GLU A 108 1.65 -2.11 6.73
N GLU A 109 1.88 -1.21 7.69
CA GLU A 109 0.80 -0.44 8.32
C GLU A 109 0.07 0.46 7.30
N ARG A 110 0.83 1.14 6.44
CA ARG A 110 0.27 1.96 5.35
C ARG A 110 -0.51 1.13 4.35
N LEU A 111 0.00 -0.04 3.97
CA LEU A 111 -0.69 -0.97 3.07
C LEU A 111 -1.99 -1.46 3.69
N ALA A 112 -1.98 -1.80 4.97
CA ALA A 112 -3.19 -2.19 5.70
C ALA A 112 -4.21 -1.05 5.76
N ALA A 113 -3.77 0.19 5.99
CA ALA A 113 -4.64 1.37 5.93
C ALA A 113 -5.24 1.59 4.53
N ALA A 114 -4.41 1.55 3.47
CA ALA A 114 -4.87 1.70 2.09
C ALA A 114 -5.90 0.64 1.69
N ARG A 115 -5.67 -0.62 2.08
CA ARG A 115 -6.62 -1.72 1.85
C ARG A 115 -7.96 -1.52 2.56
N ARG A 116 -7.94 -1.01 3.80
CA ARG A 116 -9.17 -0.68 4.53
C ARG A 116 -9.97 0.41 3.81
N VAL A 117 -9.31 1.51 3.42
CA VAL A 117 -9.94 2.61 2.68
C VAL A 117 -10.51 2.13 1.34
N HIS A 118 -9.77 1.32 0.59
CA HIS A 118 -10.26 0.75 -0.66
C HIS A 118 -11.51 -0.11 -0.44
N ALA A 119 -11.49 -1.00 0.57
CA ALA A 119 -12.63 -1.83 0.91
C ALA A 119 -13.86 -1.02 1.39
N ASP A 120 -13.64 0.08 2.11
CA ASP A 120 -14.71 1.01 2.50
C ASP A 120 -15.32 1.71 1.26
N ASN A 121 -14.49 2.16 0.33
CA ASN A 121 -14.93 2.81 -0.91
C ASN A 121 -15.71 1.86 -1.83
N VAL A 122 -15.26 0.61 -1.98
CA VAL A 122 -15.97 -0.43 -2.76
C VAL A 122 -17.34 -0.69 -2.14
N ARG A 123 -17.42 -0.89 -0.82
CA ARG A 123 -18.70 -1.09 -0.12
C ARG A 123 -19.64 0.09 -0.30
N ALA A 124 -19.16 1.32 -0.09
CA ALA A 124 -19.96 2.52 -0.24
C ALA A 124 -20.47 2.73 -1.69
N TYR A 125 -19.71 2.29 -2.69
CA TYR A 125 -20.15 2.30 -4.08
C TYR A 125 -21.21 1.24 -4.36
N ASP A 126 -20.97 0.00 -3.94
CA ASP A 126 -21.89 -1.13 -4.15
C ASP A 126 -23.23 -0.92 -3.44
N ASP A 127 -23.21 -0.39 -2.21
CA ASP A 127 -24.42 -0.06 -1.46
C ASP A 127 -25.29 0.95 -2.24
N ARG A 128 -24.68 1.95 -2.88
CA ARG A 128 -25.41 2.95 -3.69
C ARG A 128 -25.91 2.38 -5.01
N VAL A 129 -25.18 1.45 -5.62
CA VAL A 129 -25.63 0.75 -6.83
C VAL A 129 -26.84 -0.15 -6.51
N ARG A 130 -26.89 -0.76 -5.32
CA ARG A 130 -27.94 -1.71 -4.93
C ARG A 130 -29.16 -1.05 -4.26
N THR A 131 -28.99 0.10 -3.62
CA THR A 131 -30.06 0.77 -2.85
C THR A 131 -31.00 1.59 -3.74
N PHE A 132 -32.31 1.47 -3.54
CA PHE A 132 -33.29 2.35 -4.16
C PHE A 132 -33.30 3.73 -3.47
N PRO A 133 -33.41 4.86 -4.19
CA PRO A 133 -33.71 5.01 -5.62
C PRO A 133 -32.48 5.02 -6.55
N THR A 134 -31.27 5.03 -5.99
CA THR A 134 -30.04 5.16 -6.77
C THR A 134 -29.75 3.96 -7.67
N SER A 135 -30.30 2.79 -7.37
CA SER A 135 -30.21 1.59 -8.21
C SER A 135 -30.87 1.72 -9.59
N LEU A 136 -31.94 2.51 -9.71
CA LEU A 136 -32.55 2.82 -11.01
C LEU A 136 -31.58 3.65 -11.87
N VAL A 137 -30.92 4.62 -11.23
CA VAL A 137 -29.92 5.45 -11.90
C VAL A 137 -28.67 4.66 -12.25
N ALA A 138 -28.26 3.76 -11.37
CA ALA A 138 -27.15 2.85 -11.63
C ALA A 138 -27.43 1.98 -12.86
N ARG A 139 -28.62 1.34 -12.91
CA ARG A 139 -28.99 0.42 -14.01
C ARG A 139 -29.10 1.12 -15.36
N VAL A 140 -29.79 2.25 -15.43
CA VAL A 140 -29.94 3.00 -16.69
C VAL A 140 -28.64 3.75 -17.07
N GLY A 141 -27.78 4.05 -16.10
CA GLY A 141 -26.47 4.68 -16.30
C GLY A 141 -25.30 3.72 -16.55
N GLY A 142 -25.53 2.40 -16.56
CA GLY A 142 -24.50 1.39 -16.79
C GLY A 142 -23.51 1.18 -15.63
N PHE A 143 -23.90 1.51 -14.40
CA PHE A 143 -23.09 1.28 -13.20
C PHE A 143 -23.49 -0.05 -12.55
N GLY A 144 -22.51 -0.94 -12.37
CA GLY A 144 -22.66 -2.24 -11.71
C GLY A 144 -21.76 -2.36 -10.49
N ALA A 145 -22.08 -3.26 -9.57
CA ALA A 145 -21.25 -3.52 -8.39
C ALA A 145 -19.86 -4.05 -8.80
N VAL A 146 -18.82 -3.71 -8.03
CA VAL A 146 -17.42 -4.05 -8.31
C VAL A 146 -16.91 -5.15 -7.38
N GLY A 147 -17.51 -5.30 -6.19
CA GLY A 147 -17.15 -6.34 -5.21
C GLY A 147 -17.45 -7.77 -5.66
#